data_AF-A0A564TS33-F1
#
_entry.id   AF-A0A564TS33-F1
#
_cell.length_a   1.000
_cell.length_b   1.000
_cell.length_c   1.000
_cell.angle_alpha   90.00
_cell.angle_beta   90.00
_cell.angle_gamma   90.00
#
_symmetry.space_group_name_H-M   'P 1'
#
loop_
_entity.id
_entity.type
_entity.pdbx_description
1 polymer ?
#
loop_
_entity_poly.entity_id
_entity_poly.type
_entity_poly.pdbx_seq_one_letter_code
_entity_poly.pdbx_strand_id
1 'polypeptide(L)'
;MKLTEKQVVFYNAEKDEFLKEYKDRGTLAFEAGLTTNLIDALSVPLEAYEEQKNSLDKLAEAFDCEVLIVEVEYNVTKLDGSDFERTEREGSLKDGIKALMELLNN
;
A
#
# COMPACT_ATOMS: atom_id res chain seq x y z
N MET A 1 -12.69 1.63 15.62
CA MET A 1 -12.02 2.63 14.73
C MET A 1 -12.63 2.57 13.33
N LYS A 2 -12.82 3.71 12.66
CA LYS A 2 -13.23 3.81 11.24
C LYS A 2 -12.19 4.59 10.44
N LEU A 3 -11.92 4.18 9.21
CA LEU A 3 -10.95 4.82 8.32
C LEU A 3 -11.46 4.77 6.88
N THR A 4 -11.47 5.91 6.20
CA THR A 4 -11.81 6.03 4.79
C THR A 4 -10.59 6.52 4.04
N GLU A 5 -10.18 5.79 3.00
CA GLU A 5 -8.98 6.08 2.23
C GLU A 5 -9.24 5.96 0.73
N LYS A 6 -8.48 6.73 -0.06
CA LYS A 6 -8.44 6.62 -1.51
C LYS A 6 -7.11 6.03 -1.93
N GLN A 7 -7.18 4.99 -2.74
CA GLN A 7 -6.03 4.28 -3.26
C GLN A 7 -6.14 4.12 -4.77
N VAL A 8 -5.00 3.97 -5.41
CA VAL A 8 -4.88 3.72 -6.85
C VAL A 8 -4.55 2.25 -7.07
N VAL A 9 -5.24 1.62 -8.02
CA VAL A 9 -4.99 0.24 -8.47
C VAL A 9 -4.82 0.20 -9.98
N PHE A 10 -4.26 -0.89 -10.49
CA PHE A 10 -3.98 -1.08 -11.91
C PHE A 10 -4.81 -2.26 -12.44
N TYR A 11 -5.62 -2.03 -13.47
CA TYR A 11 -6.58 -2.99 -13.99
C TYR A 11 -6.28 -3.35 -15.45
N ASN A 12 -6.01 -4.62 -15.72
CA ASN A 12 -5.81 -5.09 -17.10
C ASN A 12 -7.17 -5.52 -17.68
N ALA A 13 -7.73 -4.69 -18.55
CA ALA A 13 -9.04 -4.92 -19.15
C ALA A 13 -9.09 -6.12 -20.12
N GLU A 14 -7.96 -6.48 -20.74
CA GLU A 14 -7.90 -7.64 -21.63
C GLU A 14 -8.02 -8.96 -20.88
N LYS A 15 -7.46 -9.01 -19.66
CA LYS A 15 -7.44 -10.21 -18.82
C LYS A 15 -8.53 -10.23 -17.75
N ASP A 16 -9.24 -9.11 -17.55
CA ASP A 16 -10.26 -8.96 -16.51
C ASP A 16 -9.68 -9.15 -15.09
N GLU A 17 -8.45 -8.66 -14.88
CA GLU A 17 -7.68 -8.86 -13.64
C GLU A 17 -6.93 -7.60 -13.21
N PHE A 18 -6.71 -7.46 -11.90
CA PHE A 18 -5.86 -6.42 -11.31
C PHE A 18 -4.40 -6.86 -11.27
N LEU A 19 -3.49 -5.89 -11.39
CA LEU A 19 -2.08 -6.11 -11.06
C LEU A 19 -1.95 -6.37 -9.56
N LYS A 20 -1.36 -7.50 -9.18
CA LYS A 20 -1.11 -7.91 -7.78
C LYS A 20 0.32 -7.61 -7.34
N GLU A 21 1.27 -7.98 -8.18
CA GLU A 21 2.70 -7.74 -7.95
C GLU A 21 3.43 -7.68 -9.28
N TYR A 22 4.59 -7.05 -9.31
CA TYR A 22 5.51 -7.14 -10.44
C TYR A 22 6.93 -7.41 -9.94
N LYS A 23 7.68 -8.24 -10.67
CA LYS A 23 9.05 -8.63 -10.33
C LYS A 23 9.99 -8.41 -11.50
N ASP A 24 11.13 -7.78 -11.21
CA ASP A 24 12.25 -7.68 -12.14
C ASP A 24 12.99 -9.03 -12.20
N ARG A 25 13.18 -9.57 -13.41
CA ARG A 25 13.95 -10.79 -13.65
C ARG A 25 15.41 -10.50 -14.08
N GLY A 26 15.86 -9.25 -14.02
CA GLY A 26 17.24 -8.81 -14.22
C GLY A 26 17.68 -8.60 -15.67
N THR A 27 17.08 -9.30 -16.65
CA THR A 27 17.39 -9.16 -18.08
C THR A 27 16.34 -8.32 -18.82
N LEU A 28 15.89 -7.21 -18.23
CA LEU A 28 14.81 -6.34 -18.73
C LEU A 28 13.41 -6.99 -18.83
N ALA A 29 13.28 -8.24 -18.39
CA ALA A 29 12.01 -8.94 -18.34
C ALA A 29 11.33 -8.69 -17.00
N PHE A 30 10.09 -8.23 -17.04
CA PHE A 30 9.24 -8.12 -15.86
C PHE A 30 8.17 -9.21 -15.89
N GLU A 31 7.89 -9.77 -14.72
CA GLU A 31 6.76 -10.68 -14.52
C GLU A 31 5.68 -9.93 -13.74
N ALA A 32 4.46 -9.91 -14.26
CA ALA A 32 3.29 -9.42 -13.57
C ALA A 32 2.48 -10.58 -12.99
N GLY A 33 2.28 -10.59 -11.68
CA GLY A 33 1.25 -11.38 -11.04
C GLY A 33 -0.08 -10.63 -11.14
N LEU A 34 -1.13 -11.31 -11.59
CA LEU A 34 -2.48 -10.77 -11.71
C LEU A 34 -3.44 -11.44 -10.72
N THR A 35 -4.55 -10.79 -10.43
CA THR A 35 -5.60 -11.30 -9.53
C THR A 35 -6.97 -10.77 -9.92
N THR A 36 -8.01 -11.58 -9.80
CA THR A 36 -9.40 -11.12 -9.92
C THR A 36 -9.92 -10.46 -8.63
N ASN A 37 -9.22 -10.63 -7.51
CA ASN A 37 -9.61 -10.11 -6.20
C ASN A 37 -9.04 -8.71 -5.96
N LEU A 38 -9.90 -7.70 -5.85
CA LEU A 38 -9.53 -6.31 -5.57
C LEU A 38 -8.74 -6.15 -4.26
N ILE A 39 -9.01 -6.97 -3.24
CA ILE A 39 -8.30 -6.91 -1.95
C ILE A 39 -6.83 -7.30 -2.09
N ASP A 40 -6.51 -8.17 -3.06
CA ASP A 40 -5.15 -8.63 -3.34
C ASP A 40 -4.43 -7.75 -4.36
N ALA A 41 -5.11 -6.72 -4.89
CA ALA A 41 -4.53 -5.83 -5.89
C ALA A 41 -3.39 -5.00 -5.30
N LEU A 42 -2.39 -4.71 -6.13
CA LEU A 42 -1.38 -3.71 -5.83
C LEU A 42 -2.08 -2.34 -5.70
N SER A 43 -2.12 -1.84 -4.47
CA SER A 43 -2.70 -0.54 -4.13
C SER A 43 -1.62 0.45 -3.75
N VAL A 44 -1.71 1.67 -4.30
CA VAL A 44 -0.85 2.79 -3.95
C VAL A 44 -1.70 3.89 -3.31
N PRO A 45 -1.34 4.46 -2.15
CA PRO A 45 -2.05 5.62 -1.62
C PRO A 45 -2.10 6.76 -2.65
N LEU A 46 -3.23 7.46 -2.77
CA LEU A 46 -3.42 8.47 -3.82
C LEU A 46 -2.30 9.53 -3.83
N GLU A 47 -1.91 10.02 -2.64
CA GLU A 47 -0.83 11.01 -2.50
C GLU A 47 0.51 10.49 -3.05
N ALA A 48 0.88 9.25 -2.70
CA ALA A 48 2.11 8.62 -3.19
C ALA A 48 2.08 8.37 -4.70
N TYR A 49 0.89 8.08 -5.26
CA TYR A 49 0.71 7.96 -6.69
C TYR A 49 0.93 9.31 -7.39
N GLU A 50 0.40 10.41 -6.86
CA GLU A 50 0.59 11.75 -7.43
C GLU A 50 2.06 12.19 -7.42
N GLU A 51 2.80 11.90 -6.34
CA GLU A 51 4.23 12.19 -6.24
C GLU A 51 5.08 11.41 -7.27
N GLN A 52 4.67 10.18 -7.60
CA GLN A 52 5.41 9.27 -8.49
C GLN A 52 4.69 9.03 -9.83
N LYS A 53 3.76 9.92 -10.20
CA LYS A 53 2.80 9.72 -11.28
C LYS A 53 3.43 9.26 -12.59
N ASN A 54 4.50 9.93 -13.02
CA ASN A 54 5.17 9.62 -14.28
C ASN A 54 5.76 8.19 -14.33
N SER A 55 6.24 7.68 -13.19
CA SER A 55 6.82 6.33 -13.12
C SER A 55 5.71 5.28 -13.08
N LEU A 56 4.64 5.54 -12.32
CA LEU A 56 3.51 4.62 -12.17
C LEU A 56 2.65 4.57 -13.43
N ASP A 57 2.51 5.67 -14.17
CA ASP A 57 1.81 5.69 -15.46
C ASP A 57 2.56 4.85 -16.51
N LYS A 58 3.89 4.94 -16.56
CA LYS A 58 4.71 4.08 -17.44
C LYS A 58 4.62 2.60 -17.06
N LEU A 59 4.51 2.32 -15.77
CA LEU A 59 4.32 0.95 -15.28
C LEU A 59 2.95 0.41 -15.72
N ALA A 60 1.90 1.22 -15.59
CA ALA A 60 0.56 0.86 -16.07
C ALA A 60 0.57 0.58 -17.58
N GLU A 61 1.21 1.46 -18.37
CA GLU A 61 1.38 1.29 -19.81
C GLU A 61 2.14 -0.01 -20.15
N ALA A 62 3.25 -0.30 -19.45
CA ALA A 62 4.04 -1.51 -19.70
C ALA A 62 3.31 -2.83 -19.43
N PHE A 63 2.24 -2.80 -18.62
CA PHE A 63 1.42 -3.96 -18.29
C PHE A 63 0.00 -3.88 -18.88
N ASP A 64 -0.24 -2.96 -19.83
CA ASP A 64 -1.55 -2.73 -20.46
C ASP A 64 -2.69 -2.57 -19.43
N CYS A 65 -2.40 -1.81 -18.37
CA CYS A 65 -3.34 -1.56 -17.28
C CYS A 65 -3.94 -0.16 -17.34
N GLU A 66 -5.24 -0.07 -17.06
CA GLU A 66 -5.93 1.17 -16.69
C GLU A 66 -5.63 1.53 -15.23
N VAL A 67 -5.45 2.82 -14.96
CA VAL A 67 -5.24 3.34 -13.61
C VAL A 67 -6.59 3.75 -13.01
N LEU A 68 -6.99 3.12 -11.92
CA LEU A 68 -8.28 3.34 -11.27
C LEU A 68 -8.10 3.90 -9.86
N ILE A 69 -9.00 4.80 -9.45
CA ILE A 69 -9.12 5.22 -8.05
C ILE A 69 -10.19 4.36 -7.38
N VAL A 70 -9.84 3.81 -6.22
CA VAL A 70 -10.72 3.03 -5.35
C VAL A 70 -10.84 3.76 -4.02
N GLU A 71 -12.09 3.96 -3.59
CA GLU A 71 -12.40 4.46 -2.26
C GLU A 71 -12.78 3.28 -1.36
N VAL A 72 -12.05 3.11 -0.26
CA VAL A 72 -12.23 2.01 0.70
C VAL A 72 -12.64 2.55 2.06
N GLU A 73 -13.55 1.84 2.73
CA GLU A 73 -13.93 2.10 4.11
C GLU A 73 -13.58 0.89 4.98
N TYR A 74 -12.69 1.09 5.94
CA TYR A 74 -12.30 0.10 6.93
C TYR A 74 -13.03 0.35 8.24
N ASN A 75 -13.75 -0.66 8.71
CA ASN A 75 -14.37 -0.71 10.03
C ASN A 75 -13.63 -1.74 10.89
N VAL A 76 -13.03 -1.30 12.00
CA VAL A 76 -12.25 -2.16 12.89
C VAL A 76 -12.96 -2.32 14.24
N THR A 77 -13.30 -3.57 14.54
CA THR A 77 -13.88 -4.05 15.81
C THR A 77 -13.07 -5.24 16.32
N LYS A 78 -13.20 -5.57 17.61
CA LYS A 78 -12.68 -6.83 18.13
C LYS A 78 -13.50 -8.02 17.62
N LEU A 79 -12.97 -9.23 17.72
CA LEU A 79 -13.67 -10.47 17.30
C LEU A 79 -14.96 -10.72 18.09
N ASP A 80 -15.04 -10.24 19.33
CA ASP A 80 -16.23 -10.29 20.17
C ASP A 80 -17.25 -9.17 19.83
N GLY A 81 -16.98 -8.36 18.81
CA GLY A 81 -17.80 -7.22 18.39
C GLY A 81 -17.64 -5.98 19.25
N SER A 82 -16.83 -6.02 20.32
CA SER A 82 -16.55 -4.84 21.13
C SER A 82 -15.70 -3.81 20.38
N ASP A 83 -15.79 -2.56 20.81
CA ASP A 83 -15.05 -1.47 20.20
C ASP A 83 -13.53 -1.66 20.37
N PHE A 84 -12.82 -1.39 19.27
CA PHE A 84 -11.38 -1.29 19.24
C PHE A 84 -10.95 0.19 19.27
N GLU A 85 -10.15 0.53 20.25
CA GLU A 85 -9.42 1.81 20.35
C GLU A 85 -7.93 1.55 20.12
N ARG A 86 -7.31 2.38 19.29
CA ARG A 86 -5.87 2.33 19.06
C ARG A 86 -5.18 2.90 20.30
N THR A 87 -4.47 2.07 21.06
CA THR A 87 -3.56 2.56 22.10
C THR A 87 -2.31 3.13 21.44
N GLU A 88 -1.95 4.38 21.76
CA GLU A 88 -0.63 4.89 21.43
C GLU A 88 0.41 4.00 22.09
N ARG A 89 1.38 3.52 21.30
CA ARG A 89 2.50 2.78 21.84
C ARG A 89 3.40 3.80 22.55
N GLU A 90 3.44 3.77 23.88
CA GLU A 90 4.52 4.45 24.59
C GLU A 90 5.85 4.01 23.96
N GLY A 91 6.70 4.97 23.60
CA GLY A 91 8.01 4.70 23.00
C GLY A 91 8.70 3.58 23.78
N SER A 92 9.15 2.54 23.07
CA SER A 92 9.67 1.37 23.77
C SER A 92 10.85 1.78 24.66
N LEU A 93 11.12 1.06 25.75
CA LEU A 93 12.33 1.27 26.56
C LEU A 93 13.60 1.36 25.70
N LYS A 94 13.64 0.67 24.54
CA LYS A 94 14.74 0.76 23.58
C LYS A 94 14.83 2.12 22.88
N ASP A 95 13.70 2.72 22.52
CA ASP A 95 13.63 4.06 21.93
C ASP A 95 14.05 5.12 22.96
N GLY A 96 13.63 4.96 24.22
CA GLY A 96 14.07 5.80 25.33
C GLY A 96 15.58 5.69 25.62
N ILE A 97 16.14 4.48 25.60
CA ILE A 97 17.60 4.27 25.78
C ILE A 97 18.38 4.87 24.60
N LYS A 98 17.86 4.76 23.37
CA LYS A 98 18.51 5.33 22.18
C LYS A 98 18.54 6.86 22.24
N ALA A 99 17.43 7.50 22.58
CA ALA A 99 17.36 8.96 22.74
C ALA A 99 18.31 9.47 23.84
N LEU A 100 18.46 8.73 24.96
CA LEU A 100 19.41 9.06 26.01
C LEU A 100 20.88 8.97 25.53
N MET A 101 21.23 7.94 24.77
CA MET A 101 22.59 7.78 24.20
C MET A 101 22.94 8.91 23.22
N GLU A 102 21.97 9.37 22.44
CA GLU A 102 22.15 10.50 21.51
C GLU A 102 22.36 11.84 22.26
N LEU A 103 21.72 12.03 23.41
CA LEU A 103 21.92 13.20 24.28
C LEU A 103 23.29 13.22 24.98
N LEU A 104 23.85 12.06 25.32
CA LEU A 104 25.12 11.94 26.04
C LEU A 104 26.36 12.01 25.13
N ASN A 105 26.17 11.87 23.81
CA ASN A 105 27.23 11.92 22.81
C ASN A 105 27.43 13.32 22.20
N ASN A 106 26.83 14.35 22.78
CA ASN A 106 26.88 15.75 22.31
C ASN A 106 27.61 16.66 23.30
#